data_AF-A0A8J3JPE4-F1
#
_entry.id   AF-A0A8J3JPE4-F1
#
_cell.length_a   1.000
_cell.length_b   1.000
_cell.length_c   1.000
_cell.angle_alpha   90.00
_cell.angle_beta   90.00
_cell.angle_gamma   90.00
#
_symmetry.space_group_name_H-M   'P 1'
#
loop_
_entity.id
_entity.type
_entity.pdbx_description
1 polymer ?
#
loop_
_entity_poly.entity_id
_entity_poly.type
_entity_poly.pdbx_seq_one_letter_code
_entity_poly.pdbx_strand_id
1 'polypeptide(L)'
;MVIFPVDDVVPAAEPLPTVPLRELCPDAITIGGDPDLPVLPPNGVHPLLYAAGRAFAEHRPLVLSPDVVWLTITQGLAQHIRLHAEQLRPLLVNHAGRRRLEITLDGPVPQDADSWRHLVAQYAKLLDDQVTDAALFACDFTTSTDVERTAARVVLLDAYSPYFDVWVYSVCGIPSITLTGTEQDWRTIRTRIDELPRFGLGDWHRSLAPIAEQFVRAASGDVDTAFWQRIYNPADAYGASVTTGWLARLHPYIDEDGVAERVNPLLELPLDEPRDVTVDGRLYFGPGVRPADVPARQSRVVVHVEDRNAGQHHTLALHGGVAAVAQDPDGALRPVAGWHLAPARAEIEDLLDRIEREHVTTPATGSLAHGPADVVAVYRRMASAVLFDGAWRLGPSVPIRHTPVGEDITATAVIELPDGRSICSLHRYREAGYHVAVCRFEEVLTDAGHGITVRNYHFTDDPAEVWLYGTSFAALLEVALDNGGDIESLRSGRLSDLLRPRPEHEG
;
A
#
# COMPACT_ATOMS: atom_id res chain seq x y z
N MET A 1 -22.28 -14.31 14.12
CA MET A 1 -21.99 -14.32 12.68
C MET A 1 -23.26 -13.92 11.96
N VAL A 2 -23.18 -12.89 11.11
CA VAL A 2 -24.29 -12.36 10.29
C VAL A 2 -23.75 -12.17 8.87
N ILE A 3 -24.58 -12.46 7.87
CA ILE A 3 -24.26 -12.28 6.45
C ILE A 3 -25.34 -11.38 5.85
N PHE A 4 -24.95 -10.37 5.06
CA PHE A 4 -25.88 -9.48 4.38
C PHE A 4 -25.38 -9.05 2.98
N PRO A 5 -26.28 -8.81 2.01
CA PRO A 5 -25.92 -8.24 0.72
C PRO A 5 -25.54 -6.76 0.86
N VAL A 6 -24.70 -6.26 -0.06
CA VAL A 6 -24.26 -4.85 -0.06
C VAL A 6 -24.48 -4.19 -1.43
N ASP A 7 -23.76 -4.61 -2.46
CA ASP A 7 -23.96 -4.18 -3.85
C ASP A 7 -24.62 -5.30 -4.67
N ASP A 8 -25.49 -4.96 -5.63
CA ASP A 8 -26.25 -5.94 -6.43
C ASP A 8 -25.43 -6.47 -7.63
N VAL A 9 -24.27 -7.05 -7.32
CA VAL A 9 -23.28 -7.52 -8.30
C VAL A 9 -23.14 -9.05 -8.30
N VAL A 10 -22.87 -9.64 -9.47
CA VAL A 10 -22.72 -11.09 -9.63
C VAL A 10 -21.39 -11.56 -9.02
N PRO A 11 -21.38 -12.49 -8.04
CA PRO A 11 -20.14 -12.92 -7.39
C PRO A 11 -19.17 -13.62 -8.35
N ALA A 12 -17.88 -13.25 -8.31
CA ALA A 12 -16.85 -13.93 -9.11
C ALA A 12 -16.55 -15.35 -8.60
N ALA A 13 -16.77 -16.34 -9.48
CA ALA A 13 -16.70 -17.77 -9.16
C ALA A 13 -15.29 -18.39 -9.23
N GLU A 14 -14.32 -17.76 -9.91
CA GLU A 14 -12.97 -18.31 -10.05
C GLU A 14 -12.11 -18.01 -8.80
N PRO A 15 -11.42 -19.00 -8.22
CA PRO A 15 -10.51 -18.77 -7.09
C PRO A 15 -9.27 -17.98 -7.52
N LEU A 16 -8.63 -17.30 -6.56
CA LEU A 16 -7.40 -16.56 -6.79
C LEU A 16 -6.15 -17.44 -6.55
N PRO A 17 -5.02 -17.14 -7.22
CA PRO A 17 -3.74 -17.76 -6.88
C PRO A 17 -3.35 -17.42 -5.43
N THR A 18 -2.86 -18.43 -4.71
CA THR A 18 -2.48 -18.33 -3.30
C THR A 18 -1.11 -18.96 -3.05
N VAL A 19 -0.43 -18.50 -2.00
CA VAL A 19 0.81 -19.05 -1.45
C VAL A 19 0.60 -19.42 0.02
N PRO A 20 1.39 -20.36 0.58
CA PRO A 20 1.41 -20.63 2.01
C PRO A 20 1.80 -19.39 2.84
N LEU A 21 1.12 -19.13 3.96
CA LEU A 21 1.40 -17.98 4.85
C LEU A 21 2.88 -17.87 5.24
N ARG A 22 3.59 -18.98 5.42
CA ARG A 22 5.03 -19.00 5.74
C ARG A 22 5.93 -18.28 4.72
N GLU A 23 5.54 -18.20 3.44
CA GLU A 23 6.37 -17.58 2.39
C GLU A 23 6.41 -16.06 2.53
N LEU A 24 5.46 -15.45 3.24
CA LEU A 24 5.42 -14.02 3.55
C LEU A 24 6.42 -13.64 4.67
N CYS A 25 6.99 -14.62 5.40
CA CYS A 25 7.85 -14.40 6.55
C CYS A 25 9.05 -15.38 6.58
N PRO A 26 9.96 -15.36 5.59
CA PRO A 26 11.01 -16.38 5.43
C PRO A 26 12.05 -16.41 6.56
N ASP A 27 12.30 -15.28 7.23
CA ASP A 27 13.21 -15.18 8.39
C ASP A 27 12.52 -15.55 9.74
N ALA A 28 11.28 -16.02 9.74
CA ALA A 28 10.54 -16.33 10.97
C ALA A 28 11.00 -17.64 11.64
N ILE A 29 11.41 -17.52 12.90
CA ILE A 29 11.72 -18.63 13.81
C ILE A 29 10.43 -19.40 14.16
N THR A 30 9.32 -18.67 14.32
CA THR A 30 7.97 -19.26 14.48
C THR A 30 6.88 -18.29 14.03
N ILE A 31 5.75 -18.84 13.60
CA ILE A 31 4.57 -18.11 13.10
C ILE A 31 3.35 -18.57 13.92
N GLY A 32 2.59 -17.61 14.42
CA GLY A 32 1.34 -17.83 15.15
C GLY A 32 0.14 -17.89 14.21
N GLY A 33 -0.42 -19.09 14.03
CA GLY A 33 -1.55 -19.37 13.15
C GLY A 33 -1.39 -20.74 12.51
N ASP A 34 -2.03 -20.94 11.37
CA ASP A 34 -1.69 -22.01 10.44
C ASP A 34 -0.67 -21.46 9.42
N PRO A 35 0.60 -21.92 9.45
CA PRO A 35 1.64 -21.42 8.55
C PRO A 35 1.50 -21.95 7.10
N ASP A 36 0.66 -22.96 6.88
CA ASP A 36 0.37 -23.55 5.58
C ASP A 36 -0.99 -23.07 5.01
N LEU A 37 -1.65 -22.14 5.72
CA LEU A 37 -2.86 -21.44 5.26
C LEU A 37 -2.64 -20.79 3.88
N PRO A 38 -3.46 -21.10 2.87
CA PRO A 38 -3.41 -20.41 1.58
C PRO A 38 -3.84 -18.94 1.70
N VAL A 39 -2.95 -18.04 1.33
CA VAL A 39 -3.16 -16.58 1.33
C VAL A 39 -2.81 -15.97 -0.01
N LEU A 40 -3.46 -14.86 -0.37
CA LEU A 40 -3.14 -14.08 -1.56
C LEU A 40 -1.71 -13.53 -1.46
N PRO A 41 -0.90 -13.54 -2.54
CA PRO A 41 0.40 -12.88 -2.56
C PRO A 41 0.30 -11.41 -2.15
N PRO A 42 1.25 -10.89 -1.35
CA PRO A 42 1.24 -9.51 -0.90
C PRO A 42 1.58 -8.54 -2.04
N ASN A 43 0.88 -7.41 -2.10
CA ASN A 43 1.06 -6.36 -3.11
C ASN A 43 1.53 -5.00 -2.52
N GLY A 44 2.00 -5.01 -1.27
CA GLY A 44 2.40 -3.80 -0.53
C GLY A 44 1.26 -3.03 0.16
N VAL A 45 -0.01 -3.33 -0.12
CA VAL A 45 -1.18 -2.68 0.51
C VAL A 45 -1.52 -3.36 1.83
N HIS A 46 -1.96 -2.58 2.84
CA HIS A 46 -2.42 -3.13 4.13
C HIS A 46 -3.53 -4.19 3.93
N PRO A 47 -3.44 -5.40 4.52
CA PRO A 47 -4.27 -6.53 4.10
C PRO A 47 -5.79 -6.33 4.15
N LEU A 48 -6.30 -5.50 5.08
CA LEU A 48 -7.74 -5.16 5.12
C LEU A 48 -8.19 -4.35 3.89
N LEU A 49 -7.36 -3.39 3.44
CA LEU A 49 -7.65 -2.61 2.23
C LEU A 49 -7.39 -3.41 0.96
N TYR A 50 -6.40 -4.32 0.97
CA TYR A 50 -6.18 -5.25 -0.13
C TYR A 50 -7.40 -6.16 -0.32
N ALA A 51 -7.88 -6.81 0.75
CA ALA A 51 -9.09 -7.65 0.69
C ALA A 51 -10.31 -6.87 0.19
N ALA A 52 -10.60 -5.70 0.77
CA ALA A 52 -11.78 -4.93 0.41
C ALA A 52 -11.69 -4.31 -1.00
N GLY A 53 -10.52 -3.83 -1.42
CA GLY A 53 -10.30 -3.30 -2.76
C GLY A 53 -10.39 -4.38 -3.83
N ARG A 54 -9.89 -5.59 -3.56
CA ARG A 54 -10.05 -6.75 -4.45
C ARG A 54 -11.49 -7.27 -4.45
N ALA A 55 -12.16 -7.29 -3.30
CA ALA A 55 -13.57 -7.65 -3.19
C ALA A 55 -14.47 -6.69 -4.00
N PHE A 56 -14.20 -5.40 -3.92
CA PHE A 56 -14.91 -4.35 -4.66
C PHE A 56 -14.63 -4.39 -6.17
N ALA A 57 -13.36 -4.58 -6.58
CA ALA A 57 -12.97 -4.59 -7.98
C ALA A 57 -13.37 -5.88 -8.74
N GLU A 58 -13.43 -7.02 -8.06
CA GLU A 58 -13.75 -8.33 -8.65
C GLU A 58 -15.07 -8.94 -8.16
N HIS A 59 -15.95 -8.17 -7.54
CA HIS A 59 -17.25 -8.64 -7.03
C HIS A 59 -17.12 -9.90 -6.15
N ARG A 60 -16.23 -9.90 -5.16
CA ARG A 60 -16.05 -11.05 -4.23
C ARG A 60 -16.66 -10.74 -2.86
N PRO A 61 -17.28 -11.71 -2.17
CA PRO A 61 -17.73 -11.50 -0.79
C PRO A 61 -16.56 -11.12 0.13
N LEU A 62 -16.83 -10.33 1.16
CA LEU A 62 -15.82 -9.87 2.12
C LEU A 62 -16.14 -10.36 3.54
N VAL A 63 -15.20 -11.04 4.19
CA VAL A 63 -15.34 -11.47 5.59
C VAL A 63 -14.59 -10.51 6.50
N LEU A 64 -15.29 -9.96 7.49
CA LEU A 64 -14.72 -9.09 8.52
C LEU A 64 -14.85 -9.75 9.89
N SER A 65 -13.81 -9.62 10.72
CA SER A 65 -13.82 -10.06 12.11
C SER A 65 -13.61 -8.90 13.08
N PRO A 66 -14.13 -9.03 14.32
CA PRO A 66 -13.83 -8.08 15.40
C PRO A 66 -12.32 -7.88 15.55
N ASP A 67 -11.54 -8.97 15.49
CA ASP A 67 -10.09 -8.96 15.66
C ASP A 67 -9.37 -8.19 14.55
N VAL A 68 -9.73 -8.38 13.28
CA VAL A 68 -9.11 -7.66 12.15
C VAL A 68 -9.39 -6.16 12.21
N VAL A 69 -10.64 -5.79 12.49
CA VAL A 69 -11.05 -4.38 12.58
C VAL A 69 -10.39 -3.72 13.79
N TRP A 70 -10.35 -4.41 14.94
CA TRP A 70 -9.71 -3.91 16.15
C TRP A 70 -8.18 -3.87 16.06
N LEU A 71 -7.54 -4.83 15.40
CA LEU A 71 -6.09 -4.81 15.14
C LEU A 71 -5.72 -3.65 14.22
N THR A 72 -6.48 -3.40 13.16
CA THR A 72 -6.27 -2.24 12.27
C THR A 72 -6.32 -0.92 13.07
N ILE A 73 -7.34 -0.75 13.93
CA ILE A 73 -7.48 0.43 14.79
C ILE A 73 -6.35 0.49 15.84
N THR A 74 -5.93 -0.62 16.43
CA THR A 74 -4.84 -0.60 17.43
C THR A 74 -3.45 -0.42 16.82
N GLN A 75 -3.23 -0.83 15.57
CA GLN A 75 -2.03 -0.49 14.80
C GLN A 75 -1.97 1.02 14.55
N GLY A 76 -3.07 1.64 14.12
CA GLY A 76 -3.17 3.10 13.98
C GLY A 76 -2.96 3.87 15.28
N LEU A 77 -3.49 3.37 16.40
CA LEU A 77 -3.25 3.92 17.74
C LEU A 77 -1.78 3.78 18.18
N ALA A 78 -1.15 2.62 17.96
CA ALA A 78 0.25 2.39 18.31
C ALA A 78 1.19 3.32 17.52
N GLN A 79 0.90 3.51 16.23
CA GLN A 79 1.57 4.48 15.37
C GLN A 79 1.41 5.91 15.88
N HIS A 80 0.18 6.34 16.22
CA HIS A 80 -0.09 7.66 16.80
C HIS A 80 0.72 7.91 18.09
N ILE A 81 0.70 6.94 19.01
CA ILE A 81 1.42 7.02 20.29
C ILE A 81 2.94 7.13 20.06
N ARG A 82 3.49 6.41 19.07
CA ARG A 82 4.92 6.51 18.72
C ARG A 82 5.29 7.89 18.20
N LEU A 83 4.50 8.45 17.29
CA LEU A 83 4.79 9.73 16.62
C LEU A 83 4.66 10.94 17.56
N HIS A 84 3.71 10.90 18.50
CA HIS A 84 3.37 12.04 19.35
C HIS A 84 3.62 11.80 20.84
N ALA A 85 4.52 10.87 21.21
CA ALA A 85 4.72 10.37 22.58
C ALA A 85 4.79 11.46 23.68
N GLU A 86 5.52 12.56 23.43
CA GLU A 86 5.63 13.70 24.37
C GLU A 86 4.42 14.66 24.34
N GLN A 87 3.63 14.64 23.28
CA GLN A 87 2.57 15.63 22.98
C GLN A 87 1.17 15.18 23.42
N LEU A 88 0.85 13.88 23.33
CA LEU A 88 -0.52 13.34 23.60
C LEU A 88 -0.93 13.36 25.08
N ARG A 89 -0.07 13.86 25.95
CA ARG A 89 -0.23 13.84 27.40
C ARG A 89 -1.48 14.57 27.96
N PRO A 90 -2.10 15.59 27.31
CA PRO A 90 -3.18 16.35 27.97
C PRO A 90 -4.52 16.69 27.24
N LEU A 91 -4.76 16.53 25.92
CA LEU A 91 -5.88 17.21 25.20
C LEU A 91 -6.62 16.43 24.07
N LEU A 92 -7.82 16.90 23.59
CA LEU A 92 -8.90 16.00 23.09
C LEU A 92 -9.82 16.25 21.81
N VAL A 93 -10.32 17.42 21.34
CA VAL A 93 -11.58 17.53 20.45
C VAL A 93 -11.78 18.89 19.65
N ASN A 94 -12.65 19.16 18.62
CA ASN A 94 -13.49 18.43 17.58
C ASN A 94 -14.15 19.31 16.42
N HIS A 95 -14.75 18.71 15.33
CA HIS A 95 -16.00 19.05 14.50
C HIS A 95 -15.97 18.98 12.91
N ALA A 96 -17.12 19.02 12.15
CA ALA A 96 -17.27 18.79 10.64
C ALA A 96 -18.66 19.15 9.90
N GLY A 97 -18.83 19.08 8.52
CA GLY A 97 -20.12 19.25 7.67
C GLY A 97 -20.19 18.82 6.10
N ARG A 98 -21.38 18.66 5.39
CA ARG A 98 -21.78 17.74 4.18
C ARG A 98 -22.69 18.33 2.97
N ARG A 99 -23.38 17.79 1.86
CA ARG A 99 -23.86 16.50 1.12
C ARG A 99 -24.63 16.70 -0.32
N ARG A 100 -24.82 15.69 -1.29
CA ARG A 100 -25.94 15.50 -2.38
C ARG A 100 -25.74 15.10 -3.96
N LEU A 101 -26.37 14.19 -4.82
CA LEU A 101 -26.49 12.67 -5.18
C LEU A 101 -26.75 12.24 -6.72
N GLU A 102 -26.44 10.99 -7.27
CA GLU A 102 -27.25 10.08 -8.25
C GLU A 102 -26.75 8.61 -8.72
N ILE A 103 -27.08 8.03 -9.93
CA ILE A 103 -27.44 6.58 -10.35
C ILE A 103 -26.34 5.60 -11.00
N THR A 104 -26.60 4.27 -11.22
CA THR A 104 -25.65 3.13 -11.57
C THR A 104 -26.22 1.97 -12.49
N LEU A 105 -25.39 1.10 -13.13
CA LEU A 105 -25.75 -0.12 -13.94
C LEU A 105 -24.64 -1.23 -13.99
N ASP A 106 -24.96 -2.51 -13.79
CA ASP A 106 -24.01 -3.55 -13.33
C ASP A 106 -23.14 -4.30 -14.38
N GLY A 107 -21.89 -4.62 -14.00
CA GLY A 107 -21.01 -5.59 -14.67
C GLY A 107 -19.76 -5.01 -15.39
N PRO A 108 -18.87 -5.89 -15.91
CA PRO A 108 -17.79 -5.50 -16.83
C PRO A 108 -18.35 -5.25 -18.25
N VAL A 109 -17.62 -4.47 -19.06
CA VAL A 109 -18.05 -4.11 -20.42
C VAL A 109 -18.29 -5.36 -21.29
N PRO A 110 -19.50 -5.56 -21.83
CA PRO A 110 -19.83 -6.69 -22.70
C PRO A 110 -18.81 -6.96 -23.81
N GLN A 111 -18.45 -8.23 -23.99
CA GLN A 111 -17.55 -8.68 -25.06
C GLN A 111 -18.28 -9.49 -26.15
N ASP A 112 -19.52 -9.92 -25.90
CA ASP A 112 -20.35 -10.67 -26.83
C ASP A 112 -21.52 -9.84 -27.38
N ALA A 113 -22.05 -10.25 -28.53
CA ALA A 113 -23.09 -9.51 -29.25
C ALA A 113 -24.48 -9.57 -28.57
N ASP A 114 -24.76 -10.58 -27.74
CA ASP A 114 -26.07 -10.75 -27.10
C ASP A 114 -26.22 -9.84 -25.88
N SER A 115 -25.15 -9.69 -25.10
CA SER A 115 -25.06 -8.72 -24.01
C SER A 115 -25.11 -7.28 -24.53
N TRP A 116 -24.41 -6.96 -25.63
CA TRP A 116 -24.53 -5.64 -26.29
C TRP A 116 -25.95 -5.37 -26.80
N ARG A 117 -26.60 -6.37 -27.41
CA ARG A 117 -28.01 -6.31 -27.81
C ARG A 117 -28.95 -6.01 -26.64
N HIS A 118 -28.67 -6.55 -25.45
CA HIS A 118 -29.46 -6.28 -24.26
C HIS A 118 -29.24 -4.84 -23.74
N LEU A 119 -27.99 -4.38 -23.63
CA LEU A 119 -27.64 -3.02 -23.21
C LEU A 119 -28.28 -1.96 -24.12
N VAL A 120 -28.20 -2.15 -25.45
CA VAL A 120 -28.82 -1.28 -26.45
C VAL A 120 -30.36 -1.26 -26.32
N ALA A 121 -30.98 -2.39 -25.91
CA ALA A 121 -32.42 -2.43 -25.64
C ALA A 121 -32.83 -1.67 -24.37
N GLN A 122 -31.99 -1.66 -23.33
CA GLN A 122 -32.24 -0.88 -22.12
C GLN A 122 -32.11 0.62 -22.38
N TYR A 123 -31.05 1.05 -23.08
CA TYR A 123 -30.88 2.46 -23.46
C TYR A 123 -31.99 2.98 -24.38
N ALA A 124 -32.38 2.19 -25.39
CA ALA A 124 -33.51 2.56 -26.24
C ALA A 124 -34.81 2.72 -25.45
N LYS A 125 -35.10 1.83 -24.49
CA LYS A 125 -36.31 1.93 -23.65
C LYS A 125 -36.29 3.16 -22.74
N LEU A 126 -35.14 3.52 -22.17
CA LEU A 126 -35.01 4.76 -21.38
C LEU A 126 -35.23 6.02 -22.23
N LEU A 127 -34.91 5.95 -23.53
CA LEU A 127 -35.16 7.02 -24.49
C LEU A 127 -36.62 7.03 -24.99
N ASP A 128 -37.27 5.86 -25.16
CA ASP A 128 -38.69 5.73 -25.50
C ASP A 128 -39.60 6.49 -24.51
N ASP A 129 -39.25 6.46 -23.21
CA ASP A 129 -39.96 7.20 -22.15
C ASP A 129 -39.71 8.73 -22.17
N GLN A 130 -38.81 9.23 -23.04
CA GLN A 130 -38.40 10.64 -23.12
C GLN A 130 -38.65 11.31 -24.49
N VAL A 131 -38.91 10.56 -25.57
CA VAL A 131 -39.06 11.11 -26.94
C VAL A 131 -40.33 10.61 -27.64
N THR A 132 -41.03 11.49 -28.36
CA THR A 132 -42.36 11.21 -28.92
C THR A 132 -42.38 10.27 -30.13
N ASP A 133 -41.26 10.16 -30.84
CA ASP A 133 -41.22 9.59 -32.21
C ASP A 133 -40.35 8.32 -32.32
N ALA A 134 -39.94 7.71 -31.20
CA ALA A 134 -39.03 6.55 -31.21
C ALA A 134 -39.57 5.35 -32.03
N ALA A 135 -40.89 5.15 -32.04
CA ALA A 135 -41.56 4.12 -32.83
C ALA A 135 -41.34 4.24 -34.36
N LEU A 136 -40.94 5.41 -34.87
CA LEU A 136 -40.58 5.62 -36.28
C LEU A 136 -39.34 4.82 -36.70
N PHE A 137 -38.46 4.50 -35.75
CA PHE A 137 -37.18 3.84 -35.99
C PHE A 137 -37.26 2.30 -35.94
N ALA A 138 -38.41 1.73 -35.57
CA ALA A 138 -38.55 0.30 -35.27
C ALA A 138 -38.50 -0.62 -36.51
N CYS A 139 -37.60 -1.61 -36.48
CA CYS A 139 -37.49 -2.68 -37.49
C CYS A 139 -38.35 -3.90 -37.11
N ASP A 140 -39.65 -3.84 -37.38
CA ASP A 140 -40.62 -4.94 -37.17
C ASP A 140 -41.28 -5.42 -38.47
N PHE A 141 -40.47 -5.57 -39.52
CA PHE A 141 -40.91 -6.13 -40.81
C PHE A 141 -40.93 -7.66 -40.78
N THR A 142 -41.62 -8.29 -41.74
CA THR A 142 -41.70 -9.77 -41.86
C THR A 142 -40.36 -10.45 -42.16
N THR A 143 -39.32 -9.67 -42.45
CA THR A 143 -37.93 -10.11 -42.65
C THR A 143 -36.98 -9.69 -41.52
N SER A 144 -37.45 -8.94 -40.52
CA SER A 144 -36.60 -8.41 -39.45
C SER A 144 -36.26 -9.49 -38.43
N THR A 145 -34.97 -9.65 -38.16
CA THR A 145 -34.44 -10.46 -37.05
C THR A 145 -34.04 -9.57 -35.88
N ASP A 146 -33.50 -10.18 -34.82
CA ASP A 146 -32.96 -9.43 -33.70
C ASP A 146 -31.74 -8.55 -34.08
N VAL A 147 -31.07 -8.84 -35.20
CA VAL A 147 -30.00 -7.99 -35.75
C VAL A 147 -30.58 -6.65 -36.23
N GLU A 148 -31.59 -6.68 -37.10
CA GLU A 148 -32.25 -5.47 -37.62
C GLU A 148 -32.91 -4.66 -36.50
N ARG A 149 -33.49 -5.32 -35.49
CA ARG A 149 -34.06 -4.67 -34.29
C ARG A 149 -33.00 -4.02 -33.41
N THR A 150 -31.81 -4.59 -33.32
CA THR A 150 -30.69 -3.99 -32.56
C THR A 150 -30.11 -2.81 -33.33
N ALA A 151 -29.91 -2.95 -34.63
CA ALA A 151 -29.46 -1.86 -35.51
C ALA A 151 -30.42 -0.66 -35.49
N ALA A 152 -31.74 -0.90 -35.55
CA ALA A 152 -32.78 0.12 -35.39
C ALA A 152 -32.61 0.95 -34.11
N ARG A 153 -32.34 0.29 -32.98
CA ARG A 153 -32.12 0.94 -31.68
C ARG A 153 -30.82 1.73 -31.62
N VAL A 154 -29.75 1.26 -32.28
CA VAL A 154 -28.51 2.04 -32.41
C VAL A 154 -28.74 3.30 -33.26
N VAL A 155 -29.51 3.21 -34.35
CA VAL A 155 -29.86 4.38 -35.17
C VAL A 155 -30.78 5.36 -34.43
N LEU A 156 -31.68 4.88 -33.57
CA LEU A 156 -32.46 5.72 -32.66
C LEU A 156 -31.55 6.48 -31.69
N LEU A 157 -30.60 5.80 -31.04
CA LEU A 157 -29.66 6.42 -30.09
C LEU A 157 -28.73 7.43 -30.80
N ASP A 158 -28.24 7.12 -32.00
CA ASP A 158 -27.44 8.03 -32.83
C ASP A 158 -28.22 9.31 -33.18
N ALA A 159 -29.49 9.19 -33.61
CA ALA A 159 -30.34 10.32 -33.97
C ALA A 159 -30.64 11.29 -32.81
N TYR A 160 -30.62 10.81 -31.57
CA TYR A 160 -30.82 11.62 -30.36
C TYR A 160 -29.53 11.95 -29.59
N SER A 161 -28.37 11.45 -30.03
CA SER A 161 -27.05 11.73 -29.42
C SER A 161 -26.69 13.22 -29.26
N PRO A 162 -27.19 14.19 -30.06
CA PRO A 162 -26.96 15.62 -29.80
C PRO A 162 -27.66 16.17 -28.55
N TYR A 163 -28.52 15.37 -27.89
CA TYR A 163 -29.32 15.76 -26.73
C TYR A 163 -29.05 14.88 -25.49
N PHE A 164 -28.43 13.70 -25.66
CA PHE A 164 -28.15 12.75 -24.58
C PHE A 164 -26.81 12.05 -24.83
N ASP A 165 -25.86 12.16 -23.90
CA ASP A 165 -24.61 11.41 -23.94
C ASP A 165 -24.82 9.96 -23.46
N VAL A 166 -24.39 8.97 -24.24
CA VAL A 166 -24.45 7.55 -23.87
C VAL A 166 -23.12 7.11 -23.25
N TRP A 167 -23.10 6.93 -21.92
CA TRP A 167 -21.93 6.50 -21.17
C TRP A 167 -22.00 5.01 -20.81
N VAL A 168 -20.84 4.34 -20.73
CA VAL A 168 -20.74 2.96 -20.19
C VAL A 168 -19.67 2.97 -19.10
N TYR A 169 -20.10 2.75 -17.86
CA TYR A 169 -19.21 2.60 -16.70
C TYR A 169 -19.10 1.13 -16.34
N SER A 170 -17.89 0.66 -16.01
CA SER A 170 -17.70 -0.66 -15.41
C SER A 170 -18.02 -0.54 -13.92
N VAL A 171 -19.02 -1.29 -13.43
CA VAL A 171 -19.41 -1.22 -12.02
C VAL A 171 -18.50 -2.09 -11.16
N CYS A 172 -18.08 -1.52 -10.03
CA CYS A 172 -17.38 -2.20 -8.95
C CYS A 172 -18.28 -2.18 -7.71
N GLY A 173 -18.21 -3.23 -6.89
CA GLY A 173 -19.10 -3.44 -5.74
C GLY A 173 -18.73 -4.73 -4.99
N ILE A 174 -19.15 -4.84 -3.73
CA ILE A 174 -18.99 -6.04 -2.90
C ILE A 174 -20.37 -6.71 -2.80
N PRO A 175 -20.55 -7.95 -3.31
CA PRO A 175 -21.88 -8.59 -3.33
C PRO A 175 -22.46 -8.82 -1.93
N SER A 176 -21.62 -9.22 -0.97
CA SER A 176 -22.05 -9.46 0.41
C SER A 176 -20.90 -9.33 1.41
N ILE A 177 -21.26 -9.02 2.65
CA ILE A 177 -20.34 -8.96 3.79
C ILE A 177 -20.76 -9.97 4.86
N THR A 178 -19.78 -10.72 5.36
CA THR A 178 -19.92 -11.60 6.52
C THR A 178 -19.25 -10.97 7.72
N LEU A 179 -20.04 -10.60 8.74
CA LEU A 179 -19.53 -10.20 10.05
C LEU A 179 -19.42 -11.43 10.95
N THR A 180 -18.20 -11.79 11.33
CA THR A 180 -17.94 -12.85 12.32
C THR A 180 -18.04 -12.31 13.76
N GLY A 181 -17.83 -13.18 14.76
CA GLY A 181 -18.05 -12.85 16.17
C GLY A 181 -19.53 -12.70 16.56
N THR A 182 -19.78 -12.04 17.68
CA THR A 182 -21.09 -11.73 18.26
C THR A 182 -21.34 -10.21 18.32
N GLU A 183 -22.60 -9.79 18.46
CA GLU A 183 -22.97 -8.39 18.69
C GLU A 183 -22.20 -7.77 19.88
N GLN A 184 -21.96 -8.55 20.94
CA GLN A 184 -21.26 -8.09 22.15
C GLN A 184 -19.77 -7.80 21.88
N ASP A 185 -19.14 -8.47 20.93
CA ASP A 185 -17.75 -8.19 20.54
C ASP A 185 -17.68 -6.83 19.83
N TRP A 186 -18.62 -6.57 18.91
CA TRP A 186 -18.75 -5.28 18.22
C TRP A 186 -19.11 -4.15 19.20
N ARG A 187 -19.99 -4.38 20.19
CA ARG A 187 -20.27 -3.42 21.27
C ARG A 187 -19.04 -3.15 22.13
N THR A 188 -18.19 -4.17 22.34
CA THR A 188 -16.93 -4.03 23.07
C THR A 188 -15.93 -3.19 22.28
N ILE A 189 -15.82 -3.37 20.97
CA ILE A 189 -15.03 -2.51 20.07
C ILE A 189 -15.55 -1.06 20.10
N ARG A 190 -16.87 -0.87 19.93
CA ARG A 190 -17.52 0.45 20.01
C ARG A 190 -17.20 1.15 21.33
N THR A 191 -17.22 0.44 22.45
CA THR A 191 -16.87 0.97 23.79
C THR A 191 -15.37 1.33 23.88
N ARG A 192 -14.47 0.47 23.39
CA ARG A 192 -13.02 0.76 23.38
C ARG A 192 -12.65 1.95 22.48
N ILE A 193 -13.46 2.24 21.46
CA ILE A 193 -13.27 3.41 20.60
C ILE A 193 -13.53 4.72 21.37
N ASP A 194 -14.45 4.76 22.34
CA ASP A 194 -14.69 5.95 23.18
C ASP A 194 -13.52 6.27 24.13
N GLU A 195 -12.54 5.37 24.27
CA GLU A 195 -11.28 5.64 24.98
C GLU A 195 -10.23 6.33 24.08
N LEU A 196 -10.38 6.31 22.74
CA LEU A 196 -9.38 6.92 21.83
C LEU A 196 -9.14 8.42 22.05
N PRO A 197 -10.15 9.27 22.35
CA PRO A 197 -9.93 10.67 22.69
C PRO A 197 -8.92 10.88 23.82
N ARG A 198 -8.78 9.95 24.78
CA ARG A 198 -7.83 10.04 25.90
C ARG A 198 -6.36 10.01 25.47
N PHE A 199 -6.10 9.65 24.21
CA PHE A 199 -4.80 9.64 23.57
C PHE A 199 -4.65 10.78 22.54
N GLY A 200 -5.51 11.80 22.53
CA GLY A 200 -5.49 12.88 21.54
C GLY A 200 -6.25 12.59 20.24
N LEU A 201 -6.75 11.37 20.05
CA LEU A 201 -7.43 10.92 18.82
C LEU A 201 -8.89 11.35 18.72
N GLY A 202 -9.23 12.58 19.11
CA GLY A 202 -10.59 13.12 19.00
C GLY A 202 -11.10 13.19 17.58
N ASP A 203 -10.26 13.69 16.66
CA ASP A 203 -10.60 13.78 15.24
C ASP A 203 -10.89 12.41 14.62
N TRP A 204 -10.09 11.42 14.98
CA TRP A 204 -10.30 10.05 14.52
C TRP A 204 -11.50 9.36 15.19
N HIS A 205 -11.73 9.62 16.48
CA HIS A 205 -12.91 9.15 17.22
C HIS A 205 -14.22 9.58 16.56
N ARG A 206 -14.33 10.83 16.08
CA ARG A 206 -15.50 11.30 15.31
C ARG A 206 -15.82 10.41 14.10
N SER A 207 -14.78 9.85 13.48
CA SER A 207 -14.92 9.00 12.31
C SER A 207 -15.17 7.54 12.70
N LEU A 208 -14.47 7.02 13.71
CA LEU A 208 -14.56 5.63 14.14
C LEU A 208 -15.83 5.30 14.93
N ALA A 209 -16.29 6.17 15.83
CA ALA A 209 -17.46 5.92 16.67
C ALA A 209 -18.73 5.60 15.85
N PRO A 210 -19.13 6.41 14.84
CA PRO A 210 -20.27 6.08 13.99
C PRO A 210 -20.02 4.89 13.05
N ILE A 211 -18.79 4.60 12.61
CA ILE A 211 -18.48 3.37 11.87
C ILE A 211 -18.73 2.15 12.75
N ALA A 212 -18.23 2.15 13.98
CA ALA A 212 -18.40 1.05 14.92
C ALA A 212 -19.86 0.86 15.37
N GLU A 213 -20.66 1.93 15.40
CA GLU A 213 -22.11 1.81 15.61
C GLU A 213 -22.79 1.05 14.47
N GLN A 214 -22.36 1.25 13.22
CA GLN A 214 -22.88 0.49 12.08
C GLN A 214 -22.45 -0.99 12.11
N PHE A 215 -21.25 -1.30 12.61
CA PHE A 215 -20.87 -2.69 12.92
C PHE A 215 -21.77 -3.32 13.99
N VAL A 216 -22.11 -2.59 15.07
CA VAL A 216 -23.03 -3.06 16.12
C VAL A 216 -24.43 -3.30 15.55
N ARG A 217 -25.00 -2.33 14.82
CA ARG A 217 -26.32 -2.44 14.20
C ARG A 217 -26.39 -3.65 13.26
N ALA A 218 -25.44 -3.77 12.33
CA ALA A 218 -25.38 -4.88 11.39
C ALA A 218 -25.19 -6.24 12.08
N ALA A 219 -24.39 -6.32 13.15
CA ALA A 219 -24.24 -7.54 13.94
C ALA A 219 -25.49 -7.92 14.76
N SER A 220 -26.39 -6.97 15.03
CA SER A 220 -27.75 -7.23 15.56
C SER A 220 -28.82 -7.50 14.49
N GLY A 221 -28.47 -7.42 13.20
CA GLY A 221 -29.37 -7.61 12.06
C GLY A 221 -30.02 -6.35 11.49
N ASP A 222 -29.70 -5.16 12.02
CA ASP A 222 -30.12 -3.86 11.50
C ASP A 222 -29.06 -3.33 10.52
N VAL A 223 -29.17 -3.70 9.25
CA VAL A 223 -28.15 -3.41 8.22
C VAL A 223 -28.48 -2.12 7.47
N ASP A 224 -27.62 -1.12 7.60
CA ASP A 224 -27.67 0.13 6.86
C ASP A 224 -26.95 -0.01 5.51
N THR A 225 -27.60 -0.64 4.52
CA THR A 225 -26.97 -0.96 3.23
C THR A 225 -26.35 0.27 2.56
N ALA A 226 -27.01 1.44 2.63
CA ALA A 226 -26.51 2.70 2.07
C ALA A 226 -25.26 3.26 2.78
N PHE A 227 -24.92 2.79 3.98
CA PHE A 227 -23.61 2.98 4.61
C PHE A 227 -22.60 1.92 4.14
N TRP A 228 -22.99 0.65 4.09
CA TRP A 228 -22.07 -0.44 3.70
C TRP A 228 -21.59 -0.33 2.25
N GLN A 229 -22.42 0.14 1.32
CA GLN A 229 -22.05 0.47 -0.07
C GLN A 229 -20.96 1.57 -0.17
N ARG A 230 -20.72 2.33 0.92
CA ARG A 230 -19.62 3.32 0.99
C ARG A 230 -18.33 2.75 1.57
N ILE A 231 -18.17 1.43 1.68
CA ILE A 231 -17.00 0.83 2.32
C ILE A 231 -15.68 1.16 1.61
N TYR A 232 -15.60 1.03 0.29
CA TYR A 232 -14.34 1.20 -0.46
C TYR A 232 -14.32 2.44 -1.38
N ASN A 233 -15.04 2.44 -2.50
CA ASN A 233 -15.18 3.62 -3.38
C ASN A 233 -16.65 3.76 -3.82
N PRO A 234 -17.50 4.48 -3.06
CA PRO A 234 -18.90 4.68 -3.46
C PRO A 234 -19.00 5.37 -4.82
N ALA A 235 -20.00 4.97 -5.63
CA ALA A 235 -20.22 5.53 -6.97
C ALA A 235 -20.34 7.06 -6.99
N ASP A 236 -20.92 7.66 -5.94
CA ASP A 236 -21.08 9.11 -5.79
C ASP A 236 -19.79 9.85 -5.35
N ALA A 237 -18.69 9.14 -5.06
CA ALA A 237 -17.38 9.75 -4.79
C ALA A 237 -16.20 8.88 -5.27
N TYR A 238 -16.32 8.25 -6.44
CA TYR A 238 -15.35 7.29 -6.96
C TYR A 238 -13.96 7.93 -7.25
N GLY A 239 -12.98 7.64 -6.40
CA GLY A 239 -11.60 8.10 -6.58
C GLY A 239 -10.81 7.25 -7.58
N ALA A 240 -10.10 7.87 -8.51
CA ALA A 240 -9.36 7.15 -9.57
C ALA A 240 -8.14 6.37 -9.06
N SER A 241 -7.35 7.02 -8.19
CA SER A 241 -6.14 6.47 -7.58
C SER A 241 -6.20 6.47 -6.05
N VAL A 242 -7.34 6.91 -5.49
CA VAL A 242 -7.59 7.03 -4.04
C VAL A 242 -8.86 6.27 -3.65
N THR A 243 -8.81 5.66 -2.46
CA THR A 243 -9.95 5.19 -1.69
C THR A 243 -10.61 6.37 -0.98
N THR A 244 -11.92 6.53 -1.15
CA THR A 244 -12.73 7.60 -0.55
C THR A 244 -13.75 7.07 0.47
N GLY A 245 -14.07 5.79 0.40
CA GLY A 245 -14.98 5.10 1.30
C GLY A 245 -14.47 4.97 2.73
N TRP A 246 -15.37 4.60 3.64
CA TRP A 246 -15.11 4.71 5.07
C TRP A 246 -14.09 3.71 5.61
N LEU A 247 -13.75 2.64 4.88
CA LEU A 247 -12.74 1.68 5.32
C LEU A 247 -11.35 2.31 5.41
N ALA A 248 -11.02 3.26 4.52
CA ALA A 248 -9.78 4.02 4.61
C ALA A 248 -9.70 4.86 5.90
N ARG A 249 -10.84 5.24 6.48
CA ARG A 249 -10.92 5.98 7.76
C ARG A 249 -10.57 5.11 8.98
N LEU A 250 -10.37 3.79 8.82
CA LEU A 250 -9.77 2.92 9.83
C LEU A 250 -8.25 3.12 9.99
N HIS A 251 -7.64 3.99 9.20
CA HIS A 251 -6.23 4.38 9.30
C HIS A 251 -6.12 5.86 9.68
N PRO A 252 -5.48 6.23 10.80
CA PRO A 252 -5.35 7.63 11.21
C PRO A 252 -4.25 8.39 10.45
N TYR A 253 -3.29 7.65 9.90
CA TYR A 253 -2.10 8.15 9.24
C TYR A 253 -1.87 7.44 7.91
N ILE A 254 -1.18 8.14 7.01
CA ILE A 254 -0.74 7.69 5.71
C ILE A 254 0.71 8.11 5.44
N ASP A 255 1.29 7.47 4.44
CA ASP A 255 2.71 7.36 4.17
C ASP A 255 3.00 7.61 2.68
N GLU A 256 2.88 8.87 2.24
CA GLU A 256 3.19 9.26 0.85
C GLU A 256 4.70 9.35 0.57
N ASP A 257 5.54 9.46 1.60
CA ASP A 257 6.98 9.73 1.47
C ASP A 257 7.86 8.55 1.95
N GLY A 258 7.36 7.61 2.73
CA GLY A 258 8.16 6.60 3.46
C GLY A 258 8.41 6.95 4.94
N VAL A 259 7.72 7.97 5.47
CA VAL A 259 7.52 8.18 6.91
C VAL A 259 6.03 8.46 7.15
N ALA A 260 5.38 7.54 7.86
CA ALA A 260 3.92 7.50 7.97
C ALA A 260 3.34 8.50 9.00
N GLU A 261 3.60 9.79 8.83
CA GLU A 261 3.24 10.85 9.78
C GLU A 261 2.09 11.75 9.33
N ARG A 262 1.68 11.70 8.06
CA ARG A 262 0.62 12.58 7.57
C ARG A 262 -0.74 12.06 8.03
N VAL A 263 -1.51 12.91 8.72
CA VAL A 263 -2.89 12.61 9.10
C VAL A 263 -3.70 12.25 7.85
N ASN A 264 -4.53 11.21 7.94
CA ASN A 264 -5.43 10.80 6.88
C ASN A 264 -6.40 11.95 6.53
N PRO A 265 -6.38 12.50 5.30
CA PRO A 265 -7.14 13.71 4.95
C PRO A 265 -8.66 13.48 4.89
N LEU A 266 -9.13 12.23 4.91
CA LEU A 266 -10.54 11.92 5.10
C LEU A 266 -11.03 12.30 6.52
N LEU A 267 -10.16 12.36 7.54
CA LEU A 267 -10.59 12.62 8.92
C LEU A 267 -11.00 14.08 9.20
N GLU A 268 -10.56 15.01 8.35
CA GLU A 268 -11.06 16.39 8.34
C GLU A 268 -12.48 16.47 7.76
N LEU A 269 -12.82 15.54 6.86
CA LEU A 269 -14.14 15.42 6.26
C LEU A 269 -15.11 14.61 7.15
N PRO A 270 -16.43 14.94 7.17
CA PRO A 270 -17.45 14.07 7.76
C PRO A 270 -17.40 12.65 7.23
N LEU A 271 -17.85 11.68 8.03
CA LEU A 271 -17.87 10.26 7.70
C LEU A 271 -18.39 9.93 6.29
N ASP A 272 -19.47 10.58 5.86
CA ASP A 272 -20.12 10.34 4.58
C ASP A 272 -19.55 11.18 3.42
N GLU A 273 -18.69 12.14 3.71
CA GLU A 273 -17.90 12.90 2.72
C GLU A 273 -16.58 12.16 2.38
N PRO A 274 -15.98 12.39 1.19
CA PRO A 274 -16.56 13.12 0.07
C PRO A 274 -17.82 12.41 -0.43
N ARG A 275 -18.83 13.19 -0.79
CA ARG A 275 -20.14 12.69 -1.18
C ARG A 275 -20.65 13.42 -2.39
N ASP A 276 -21.08 12.64 -3.38
CA ASP A 276 -21.78 13.15 -4.55
C ASP A 276 -20.97 14.21 -5.34
N VAL A 277 -19.70 13.88 -5.58
CA VAL A 277 -18.67 14.71 -6.22
C VAL A 277 -18.20 14.16 -7.57
N THR A 278 -18.58 12.92 -7.91
CA THR A 278 -18.33 12.27 -9.22
C THR A 278 -19.50 12.39 -10.19
N VAL A 279 -20.36 13.39 -9.97
CA VAL A 279 -21.45 13.76 -10.89
C VAL A 279 -20.87 14.11 -12.27
N ASP A 280 -21.68 13.95 -13.31
CA ASP A 280 -21.32 14.18 -14.72
C ASP A 280 -20.16 13.28 -15.22
N GLY A 281 -20.04 12.06 -14.69
CA GLY A 281 -19.07 11.05 -15.15
C GLY A 281 -17.61 11.35 -14.80
N ARG A 282 -17.37 12.29 -13.90
CA ARG A 282 -16.03 12.74 -13.54
C ARG A 282 -15.47 11.91 -12.39
N LEU A 283 -14.20 11.53 -12.49
CA LEU A 283 -13.47 10.91 -11.39
C LEU A 283 -13.19 11.94 -10.29
N TYR A 284 -13.14 11.50 -9.04
CA TYR A 284 -12.82 12.37 -7.91
C TYR A 284 -11.31 12.53 -7.74
N PHE A 285 -10.87 13.79 -7.61
CA PHE A 285 -9.47 14.21 -7.47
C PHE A 285 -9.20 15.01 -6.18
N GLY A 286 -10.11 14.97 -5.20
CA GLY A 286 -9.96 15.65 -3.91
C GLY A 286 -9.33 14.78 -2.81
N PRO A 287 -9.42 15.22 -1.53
CA PRO A 287 -8.97 14.46 -0.36
C PRO A 287 -9.41 12.99 -0.34
N GLY A 288 -8.45 12.08 -0.31
CA GLY A 288 -8.62 10.63 -0.27
C GLY A 288 -7.30 9.94 0.09
N VAL A 289 -7.30 8.62 0.17
CA VAL A 289 -6.14 7.81 0.58
C VAL A 289 -5.77 6.84 -0.53
N ARG A 290 -4.54 6.85 -1.07
CA ARG A 290 -4.15 5.77 -1.99
C ARG A 290 -3.89 4.50 -1.16
N PRO A 291 -4.31 3.30 -1.59
CA PRO A 291 -4.07 2.07 -0.83
C PRO A 291 -2.58 1.78 -0.55
N ALA A 292 -1.68 2.24 -1.41
CA ALA A 292 -0.24 2.10 -1.24
C ALA A 292 0.34 3.03 -0.14
N ASP A 293 -0.31 4.18 0.10
CA ASP A 293 0.10 5.13 1.15
C ASP A 293 -0.35 4.67 2.54
N VAL A 294 -0.95 3.47 2.69
CA VAL A 294 -1.45 2.99 3.98
C VAL A 294 -0.45 2.02 4.61
N PRO A 295 0.06 2.29 5.84
CA PRO A 295 1.06 1.47 6.49
C PRO A 295 0.69 -0.02 6.59
N ALA A 296 1.25 -0.82 5.69
CA ALA A 296 1.05 -2.27 5.65
C ALA A 296 1.92 -3.04 6.67
N ARG A 297 2.84 -2.34 7.36
CA ARG A 297 3.76 -2.96 8.34
C ARG A 297 2.99 -3.43 9.58
N GLN A 298 3.33 -4.65 10.04
CA GLN A 298 2.91 -5.15 11.35
C GLN A 298 3.55 -4.33 12.48
N SER A 299 2.93 -4.32 13.66
CA SER A 299 3.56 -3.79 14.87
C SER A 299 4.74 -4.68 15.27
N ARG A 300 5.90 -4.08 15.56
CA ARG A 300 7.13 -4.76 15.98
C ARG A 300 7.48 -4.37 17.41
N VAL A 301 7.89 -5.33 18.24
CA VAL A 301 8.54 -5.09 19.53
C VAL A 301 9.80 -5.95 19.65
N VAL A 302 10.90 -5.34 20.09
CA VAL A 302 12.16 -6.03 20.36
C VAL A 302 12.11 -6.65 21.76
N VAL A 303 12.53 -7.90 21.87
CA VAL A 303 12.55 -8.68 23.11
C VAL A 303 13.95 -9.29 23.26
N HIS A 304 14.61 -8.99 24.37
CA HIS A 304 15.88 -9.61 24.73
C HIS A 304 15.62 -10.84 25.62
N VAL A 305 16.15 -11.99 25.22
CA VAL A 305 15.97 -13.29 25.88
C VAL A 305 17.31 -13.78 26.40
N GLU A 306 17.37 -14.13 27.68
CA GLU A 306 18.54 -14.71 28.34
C GLU A 306 18.31 -16.23 28.52
N ASP A 307 18.97 -17.06 27.71
CA ASP A 307 19.04 -18.49 27.98
C ASP A 307 20.10 -18.76 29.06
N ARG A 308 19.62 -18.85 30.29
CA ARG A 308 20.45 -19.14 31.49
C ARG A 308 21.03 -20.56 31.52
N ASN A 309 20.56 -21.47 30.68
CA ASN A 309 21.11 -22.83 30.58
C ASN A 309 22.23 -22.90 29.53
N ALA A 310 22.07 -22.18 28.41
CA ALA A 310 23.09 -22.08 27.36
C ALA A 310 24.14 -20.99 27.62
N GLY A 311 23.85 -20.02 28.49
CA GLY A 311 24.68 -18.83 28.72
C GLY A 311 24.62 -17.84 27.55
N GLN A 312 23.50 -17.80 26.82
CA GLN A 312 23.35 -17.00 25.59
C GLN A 312 22.31 -15.89 25.74
N HIS A 313 22.54 -14.80 25.03
CA HIS A 313 21.59 -13.70 24.88
C HIS A 313 21.10 -13.64 23.44
N HIS A 314 19.79 -13.59 23.24
CA HIS A 314 19.15 -13.48 21.93
C HIS A 314 18.33 -12.19 21.87
N THR A 315 18.50 -11.41 20.81
CA THR A 315 17.69 -10.22 20.53
C THR A 315 16.71 -10.58 19.41
N LEU A 316 15.43 -10.65 19.74
CA LEU A 316 14.36 -11.16 18.87
C LEU A 316 13.31 -10.09 18.62
N ALA A 317 12.71 -10.09 17.43
CA ALA A 317 11.60 -9.20 17.09
C ALA A 317 10.30 -10.01 17.06
N LEU A 318 9.33 -9.60 17.89
CA LEU A 318 7.96 -10.09 17.81
C LEU A 318 7.17 -9.12 16.93
N HIS A 319 6.65 -9.63 15.81
CA HIS A 319 5.82 -8.90 14.86
C HIS A 319 4.37 -9.36 14.99
N GLY A 320 3.39 -8.47 14.89
CA GLY A 320 1.97 -8.82 14.94
C GLY A 320 1.01 -7.75 14.42
N GLY A 321 -0.14 -8.18 13.93
CA GLY A 321 -1.18 -7.32 13.38
C GLY A 321 -2.10 -8.08 12.43
N VAL A 322 -2.75 -7.37 11.50
CA VAL A 322 -3.29 -8.01 10.29
C VAL A 322 -2.09 -8.45 9.42
N ALA A 323 -2.05 -9.72 9.01
CA ALA A 323 -0.88 -10.35 8.42
C ALA A 323 -1.02 -10.61 6.91
N ALA A 324 -2.18 -11.10 6.47
CA ALA A 324 -2.42 -11.52 5.10
C ALA A 324 -3.91 -11.51 4.75
N VAL A 325 -4.26 -11.94 3.54
CA VAL A 325 -5.65 -12.18 3.10
C VAL A 325 -5.77 -13.64 2.71
N ALA A 326 -6.58 -14.40 3.43
CA ALA A 326 -7.01 -15.74 3.02
C ALA A 326 -8.19 -15.64 2.05
N GLN A 327 -8.40 -16.70 1.26
CA GLN A 327 -9.65 -16.91 0.52
C GLN A 327 -10.39 -18.11 1.10
N ASP A 328 -11.68 -17.94 1.38
CA ASP A 328 -12.56 -19.02 1.82
C ASP A 328 -13.13 -19.80 0.60
N PRO A 329 -13.63 -21.04 0.77
CA PRO A 329 -13.99 -21.92 -0.35
C PRO A 329 -15.15 -21.45 -1.26
N ASP A 330 -15.89 -20.43 -0.82
CA ASP A 330 -16.94 -19.72 -1.59
C ASP A 330 -16.39 -18.51 -2.37
N GLY A 331 -15.07 -18.32 -2.38
CA GLY A 331 -14.38 -17.21 -3.03
C GLY A 331 -14.27 -15.95 -2.15
N ALA A 332 -14.84 -15.95 -0.94
CA ALA A 332 -14.82 -14.79 -0.06
C ALA A 332 -13.41 -14.41 0.39
N LEU A 333 -13.10 -13.12 0.41
CA LEU A 333 -11.81 -12.61 0.86
C LEU A 333 -11.87 -12.28 2.35
N ARG A 334 -10.92 -12.84 3.11
CA ARG A 334 -10.87 -12.74 4.57
C ARG A 334 -9.48 -12.29 5.01
N PRO A 335 -9.28 -11.03 5.43
CA PRO A 335 -8.05 -10.65 6.10
C PRO A 335 -7.84 -11.52 7.34
N VAL A 336 -6.59 -11.87 7.64
CA VAL A 336 -6.24 -12.69 8.81
C VAL A 336 -5.28 -11.97 9.73
N ALA A 337 -5.57 -12.03 11.02
CA ALA A 337 -4.62 -11.67 12.06
C ALA A 337 -3.49 -12.71 12.10
N GLY A 338 -2.28 -12.28 12.44
CA GLY A 338 -1.15 -13.17 12.64
C GLY A 338 -0.03 -12.50 13.44
N TRP A 339 0.88 -13.31 13.95
CA TRP A 339 2.12 -12.86 14.56
C TRP A 339 3.26 -13.77 14.16
N HIS A 340 4.50 -13.27 14.19
CA HIS A 340 5.69 -14.09 13.99
C HIS A 340 6.84 -13.59 14.85
N LEU A 341 7.77 -14.48 15.16
CA LEU A 341 8.99 -14.19 15.89
C LEU A 341 10.18 -14.37 14.95
N ALA A 342 11.00 -13.35 14.79
CA ALA A 342 12.21 -13.36 13.96
C ALA A 342 13.43 -12.90 14.79
N PRO A 343 14.67 -13.06 14.30
CA PRO A 343 15.81 -12.33 14.84
C PRO A 343 15.54 -10.82 14.74
N ALA A 344 15.78 -10.05 15.81
CA ALA A 344 15.67 -8.60 15.72
C ALA A 344 16.93 -8.03 15.06
N ARG A 345 16.93 -8.00 13.73
CA ARG A 345 17.70 -7.00 12.98
C ARG A 345 17.14 -5.61 13.30
N ALA A 346 18.01 -4.62 13.40
CA ALA A 346 17.64 -3.23 13.63
C ALA A 346 16.91 -2.63 12.40
N GLU A 347 15.85 -1.86 12.64
CA GLU A 347 15.25 -1.03 11.58
C GLU A 347 16.20 0.14 11.26
N ILE A 348 16.11 0.72 10.05
CA ILE A 348 17.00 1.83 9.68
C ILE A 348 16.89 3.01 10.66
N GLU A 349 15.68 3.33 11.14
CA GLU A 349 15.48 4.39 12.15
C GLU A 349 16.15 4.05 13.51
N ASP A 350 16.11 2.78 13.96
CA ASP A 350 16.80 2.32 15.18
C ASP A 350 18.32 2.58 15.07
N LEU A 351 18.88 2.44 13.85
CA LEU A 351 20.29 2.67 13.53
C LEU A 351 20.62 4.15 13.33
N LEU A 352 19.71 4.97 12.79
CA LEU A 352 19.91 6.42 12.65
C LEU A 352 19.91 7.11 14.02
N ASP A 353 18.97 6.77 14.91
CA ASP A 353 18.95 7.22 16.31
C ASP A 353 20.20 6.75 17.09
N ARG A 354 20.83 5.63 16.68
CA ARG A 354 22.12 5.18 17.21
C ARG A 354 23.28 6.03 16.69
N ILE A 355 23.34 6.27 15.37
CA ILE A 355 24.35 7.10 14.72
C ILE A 355 24.35 8.53 15.29
N GLU A 356 23.19 9.15 15.49
CA GLU A 356 23.10 10.51 16.08
C GLU A 356 23.52 10.58 17.56
N ARG A 357 23.55 9.44 18.25
CA ARG A 357 23.92 9.33 19.69
C ARG A 357 25.39 9.00 19.88
N GLU A 358 25.97 8.18 19.00
CA GLU A 358 27.31 7.61 19.14
C GLU A 358 28.34 8.27 18.20
N HIS A 359 27.90 9.04 17.20
CA HIS A 359 28.76 9.65 16.17
C HIS A 359 28.39 11.12 15.88
N VAL A 360 29.24 11.81 15.12
CA VAL A 360 29.05 13.24 14.81
C VAL A 360 28.20 13.40 13.55
N THR A 361 27.01 13.97 13.67
CA THR A 361 26.07 14.19 12.55
C THR A 361 25.72 15.68 12.37
N THR A 362 25.08 16.00 11.25
CA THR A 362 24.38 17.28 11.02
C THR A 362 23.01 16.96 10.43
N PRO A 363 21.89 17.47 10.99
CA PRO A 363 20.54 17.22 10.44
C PRO A 363 20.37 17.68 8.99
N ALA A 364 19.49 17.03 8.23
CA ALA A 364 19.19 17.42 6.86
C ALA A 364 18.16 18.55 6.75
N THR A 365 18.31 19.40 5.74
CA THR A 365 17.34 20.42 5.34
C THR A 365 16.89 20.20 3.90
N GLY A 366 15.84 19.41 3.70
CA GLY A 366 15.20 19.23 2.38
C GLY A 366 16.00 18.41 1.36
N SER A 367 16.53 17.25 1.76
CA SER A 367 17.39 16.42 0.91
C SER A 367 16.64 15.64 -0.17
N LEU A 368 16.97 15.89 -1.45
CA LEU A 368 16.48 15.14 -2.62
C LEU A 368 17.29 13.84 -2.84
N ALA A 369 17.17 12.91 -1.89
CA ALA A 369 17.85 11.63 -1.93
C ALA A 369 17.21 10.65 -2.92
N HIS A 370 18.03 9.89 -3.64
CA HIS A 370 17.61 8.86 -4.60
C HIS A 370 18.39 7.57 -4.35
N GLY A 371 17.71 6.43 -4.28
CA GLY A 371 18.31 5.13 -3.96
C GLY A 371 17.32 4.19 -3.25
N PRO A 372 17.80 3.10 -2.61
CA PRO A 372 16.95 2.24 -1.79
C PRO A 372 16.49 2.98 -0.52
N ALA A 373 15.37 2.53 0.06
CA ALA A 373 14.71 3.19 1.19
C ALA A 373 15.67 3.49 2.37
N ASP A 374 16.52 2.53 2.75
CA ASP A 374 17.54 2.68 3.79
C ASP A 374 18.45 3.91 3.55
N VAL A 375 18.91 4.12 2.31
CA VAL A 375 19.82 5.23 1.93
C VAL A 375 19.07 6.55 1.84
N VAL A 376 17.80 6.52 1.41
CA VAL A 376 16.92 7.69 1.40
C VAL A 376 16.60 8.15 2.82
N ALA A 377 16.38 7.24 3.77
CA ALA A 377 16.17 7.56 5.18
C ALA A 377 17.40 8.23 5.80
N VAL A 378 18.61 7.67 5.59
CA VAL A 378 19.88 8.29 6.01
C VAL A 378 19.98 9.74 5.53
N TYR A 379 19.83 9.99 4.24
CA TYR A 379 19.97 11.33 3.67
C TYR A 379 18.83 12.30 4.00
N ARG A 380 17.65 11.81 4.43
CA ARG A 380 16.55 12.62 4.95
C ARG A 380 16.75 13.00 6.42
N ARG A 381 17.45 12.18 7.20
CA ARG A 381 17.74 12.46 8.60
C ARG A 381 18.97 13.36 8.74
N MET A 382 20.06 13.05 8.03
CA MET A 382 21.36 13.71 8.19
C MET A 382 21.98 14.16 6.86
N ALA A 383 22.43 15.42 6.82
CA ALA A 383 23.16 16.00 5.68
C ALA A 383 24.65 15.60 5.66
N SER A 384 25.19 15.23 6.82
CA SER A 384 26.55 14.69 6.97
C SER A 384 26.63 13.83 8.22
N ALA A 385 27.50 12.83 8.20
CA ALA A 385 27.87 12.04 9.37
C ALA A 385 29.34 11.62 9.31
N VAL A 386 29.98 11.49 10.47
CA VAL A 386 31.38 11.09 10.65
C VAL A 386 31.40 9.98 11.70
N LEU A 387 31.48 8.73 11.25
CA LEU A 387 31.39 7.52 12.07
C LEU A 387 32.79 6.94 12.32
N PHE A 388 32.92 6.13 13.38
CA PHE A 388 34.14 5.35 13.70
C PHE A 388 35.42 6.22 13.68
N ASP A 389 35.45 7.27 14.51
CA ASP A 389 36.52 8.29 14.59
C ASP A 389 36.90 8.94 13.24
N GLY A 390 35.97 8.94 12.29
CA GLY A 390 36.13 9.51 10.96
C GLY A 390 36.77 8.57 9.93
N ALA A 391 36.84 7.28 10.23
CA ALA A 391 37.12 6.24 9.24
C ALA A 391 35.98 6.11 8.20
N TRP A 392 34.73 6.41 8.56
CA TRP A 392 33.58 6.42 7.65
C TRP A 392 32.97 7.82 7.61
N ARG A 393 32.64 8.32 6.42
CA ARG A 393 32.00 9.63 6.22
C ARG A 393 30.81 9.52 5.28
N LEU A 394 29.66 10.06 5.65
CA LEU A 394 28.53 10.18 4.72
C LEU A 394 28.92 11.14 3.58
N GLY A 395 28.79 10.69 2.34
CA GLY A 395 29.02 11.51 1.15
C GLY A 395 27.94 12.60 1.00
N PRO A 396 28.07 13.51 0.02
CA PRO A 396 27.04 14.50 -0.27
C PRO A 396 25.87 13.89 -1.04
N SER A 397 24.62 14.18 -0.64
CA SER A 397 23.44 13.82 -1.44
C SER A 397 23.35 14.63 -2.75
N VAL A 398 23.99 15.80 -2.82
CA VAL A 398 24.14 16.61 -4.05
C VAL A 398 25.54 17.21 -4.10
N PRO A 399 26.34 17.03 -5.17
CA PRO A 399 26.05 16.21 -6.35
C PRO A 399 26.19 14.70 -6.07
N ILE A 400 25.25 13.89 -6.56
CA ILE A 400 25.27 12.43 -6.42
C ILE A 400 26.48 11.84 -7.16
N ARG A 401 27.39 11.19 -6.41
CA ARG A 401 28.54 10.45 -6.97
C ARG A 401 28.09 9.08 -7.50
N HIS A 402 27.83 8.97 -8.80
CA HIS A 402 27.39 7.72 -9.43
C HIS A 402 28.06 7.43 -10.79
N THR A 403 28.07 6.15 -11.18
CA THR A 403 28.63 5.64 -12.45
C THR A 403 27.83 4.41 -12.92
N PRO A 404 27.66 4.17 -14.23
CA PRO A 404 27.31 2.84 -14.72
C PRO A 404 28.42 1.83 -14.39
N VAL A 405 28.05 0.56 -14.27
CA VAL A 405 28.95 -0.59 -14.09
C VAL A 405 28.42 -1.73 -14.97
N GLY A 406 29.07 -1.99 -16.10
CA GLY A 406 28.47 -2.81 -17.16
C GLY A 406 27.24 -2.14 -17.79
N GLU A 407 26.32 -2.95 -18.32
CA GLU A 407 25.16 -2.45 -19.09
C GLU A 407 23.88 -2.21 -18.26
N ASP A 408 23.76 -2.84 -17.08
CA ASP A 408 22.48 -2.98 -16.34
C ASP A 408 22.58 -2.53 -14.87
N ILE A 409 23.78 -2.16 -14.38
CA ILE A 409 24.00 -1.72 -12.99
C ILE A 409 24.46 -0.26 -12.96
N THR A 410 23.96 0.51 -12.00
CA THR A 410 24.54 1.81 -11.60
C THR A 410 25.00 1.75 -10.15
N ALA A 411 26.25 2.14 -9.92
CA ALA A 411 26.84 2.27 -8.59
C ALA A 411 26.76 3.73 -8.11
N THR A 412 26.21 3.94 -6.92
CA THR A 412 26.12 5.25 -6.26
C THR A 412 26.84 5.19 -4.92
N ALA A 413 27.82 6.08 -4.71
CA ALA A 413 28.55 6.15 -3.44
C ALA A 413 27.66 6.73 -2.32
N VAL A 414 27.75 6.14 -1.13
CA VAL A 414 26.99 6.56 0.07
C VAL A 414 27.94 6.92 1.21
N ILE A 415 28.90 6.04 1.55
CA ILE A 415 29.90 6.29 2.59
C ILE A 415 31.30 6.33 1.97
N GLU A 416 32.07 7.39 2.23
CA GLU A 416 33.46 7.53 1.84
C GLU A 416 34.39 6.87 2.88
N LEU A 417 35.43 6.17 2.41
CA LEU A 417 36.40 5.43 3.22
C LEU A 417 37.83 6.00 3.06
N PRO A 418 38.76 5.75 4.00
CA PRO A 418 40.03 6.49 4.07
C PRO A 418 41.05 6.11 3.00
N ASP A 419 40.81 4.99 2.30
CA ASP A 419 41.65 4.45 1.22
C ASP A 419 41.17 4.85 -0.20
N GLY A 420 40.26 5.83 -0.27
CA GLY A 420 39.68 6.35 -1.50
C GLY A 420 38.59 5.45 -2.12
N ARG A 421 38.20 4.36 -1.46
CA ARG A 421 36.99 3.60 -1.80
C ARG A 421 35.76 4.25 -1.20
N SER A 422 34.59 3.74 -1.55
CA SER A 422 33.32 4.13 -0.96
C SER A 422 32.38 2.91 -0.88
N ILE A 423 31.55 2.88 0.15
CA ILE A 423 30.43 1.93 0.25
C ILE A 423 29.33 2.43 -0.69
N CYS A 424 28.92 1.57 -1.59
CA CYS A 424 28.09 1.89 -2.75
C CYS A 424 26.79 1.12 -2.71
N SER A 425 25.68 1.82 -2.96
CA SER A 425 24.45 1.18 -3.40
C SER A 425 24.56 0.88 -4.89
N LEU A 426 24.37 -0.39 -5.26
CA LEU A 426 24.30 -0.85 -6.64
C LEU A 426 22.83 -1.09 -6.99
N HIS A 427 22.30 -0.39 -7.99
CA HIS A 427 20.95 -0.59 -8.51
C HIS A 427 21.00 -1.32 -9.84
N ARG A 428 20.23 -2.42 -10.00
CA ARG A 428 20.10 -3.19 -11.24
C ARG A 428 18.74 -2.93 -11.89
N TYR A 429 18.74 -2.31 -13.07
CA TYR A 429 17.50 -1.80 -13.68
C TYR A 429 16.52 -2.90 -14.10
N ARG A 430 17.00 -4.01 -14.69
CA ARG A 430 16.11 -5.08 -15.19
C ARG A 430 15.43 -5.92 -14.11
N GLU A 431 16.00 -5.99 -12.90
CA GLU A 431 15.46 -6.79 -11.79
C GLU A 431 14.92 -5.92 -10.64
N ALA A 432 14.98 -4.59 -10.74
CA ALA A 432 14.70 -3.62 -9.67
C ALA A 432 15.44 -3.89 -8.34
N GLY A 433 16.57 -4.60 -8.43
CA GLY A 433 17.32 -5.12 -7.28
C GLY A 433 18.38 -4.15 -6.79
N TYR A 434 18.62 -4.16 -5.48
CA TYR A 434 19.67 -3.41 -4.82
C TYR A 434 20.69 -4.32 -4.14
N HIS A 435 21.98 -4.01 -4.30
CA HIS A 435 23.10 -4.66 -3.63
C HIS A 435 24.02 -3.62 -3.00
N VAL A 436 24.81 -4.02 -2.00
CA VAL A 436 25.84 -3.14 -1.40
C VAL A 436 27.23 -3.67 -1.72
N ALA A 437 28.15 -2.77 -2.10
CA ALA A 437 29.52 -3.11 -2.47
C ALA A 437 30.52 -2.05 -1.95
N VAL A 438 31.82 -2.36 -1.96
CA VAL A 438 32.88 -1.39 -1.64
C VAL A 438 33.77 -1.19 -2.88
N CYS A 439 33.66 0.00 -3.48
CA CYS A 439 34.18 0.31 -4.82
C CYS A 439 34.94 1.63 -4.86
N ARG A 440 35.80 1.82 -5.86
CA ARG A 440 36.48 3.08 -6.18
C ARG A 440 35.88 3.76 -7.41
N PHE A 441 35.94 5.10 -7.39
CA PHE A 441 35.55 5.97 -8.49
C PHE A 441 36.68 6.94 -8.80
N GLU A 442 36.86 7.30 -10.07
CA GLU A 442 37.67 8.43 -10.52
C GLU A 442 36.75 9.59 -10.95
N GLU A 443 37.03 10.83 -10.51
CA GLU A 443 36.31 12.02 -11.00
C GLU A 443 36.84 12.43 -12.37
N VAL A 444 35.94 12.50 -13.36
CA VAL A 444 36.27 12.84 -14.75
C VAL A 444 35.55 14.12 -15.14
N LEU A 445 36.33 15.19 -15.29
CA LEU A 445 35.86 16.48 -15.77
C LEU A 445 35.60 16.41 -17.28
N THR A 446 34.33 16.50 -17.67
CA THR A 446 33.88 16.41 -19.07
C THR A 446 33.41 17.77 -19.56
N ASP A 447 33.91 18.22 -20.71
CA ASP A 447 33.40 19.44 -21.36
C ASP A 447 32.03 19.15 -22.03
N ALA A 448 30.99 19.84 -21.57
CA ALA A 448 29.64 19.76 -22.12
C ALA A 448 29.39 20.80 -23.24
N GLY A 449 30.43 21.53 -23.64
CA GLY A 449 30.37 22.63 -24.59
C GLY A 449 30.15 23.99 -23.93
N HIS A 450 30.35 25.06 -24.69
CA HIS A 450 30.18 26.46 -24.25
C HIS A 450 30.98 26.86 -22.99
N GLY A 451 32.01 26.10 -22.61
CA GLY A 451 32.81 26.34 -21.40
C GLY A 451 32.17 25.77 -20.11
N ILE A 452 31.17 24.89 -20.23
CA ILE A 452 30.54 24.21 -19.10
C ILE A 452 31.25 22.88 -18.87
N THR A 453 31.94 22.74 -17.74
CA THR A 453 32.55 21.47 -17.32
C THR A 453 31.64 20.74 -16.33
N VAL A 454 31.32 19.49 -16.60
CA VAL A 454 30.51 18.61 -15.74
C VAL A 454 31.40 17.59 -15.04
N ARG A 455 31.13 17.34 -13.75
CA ARG A 455 31.74 16.24 -12.99
C ARG A 455 31.00 14.94 -13.28
N ASN A 456 31.65 14.05 -14.00
CA ASN A 456 31.25 12.65 -14.14
C ASN A 456 32.14 11.79 -13.24
N TYR A 457 31.76 10.53 -13.02
CA TYR A 457 32.58 9.55 -12.31
C TYR A 457 32.66 8.26 -13.10
N HIS A 458 33.84 7.63 -13.12
CA HIS A 458 34.04 6.31 -13.71
C HIS A 458 34.35 5.27 -12.63
N PHE A 459 33.81 4.07 -12.77
CA PHE A 459 34.17 2.89 -11.99
C PHE A 459 35.57 2.39 -12.37
N THR A 460 36.46 2.15 -11.40
CA THR A 460 37.89 1.84 -11.68
C THR A 460 38.40 0.48 -11.19
N ASP A 461 37.65 -0.23 -10.36
CA ASP A 461 38.09 -1.53 -9.82
C ASP A 461 37.77 -2.68 -10.78
N ASP A 462 38.41 -3.84 -10.60
CA ASP A 462 38.01 -5.07 -11.31
C ASP A 462 36.75 -5.66 -10.63
N PRO A 463 35.62 -5.87 -11.34
CA PRO A 463 34.43 -6.50 -10.78
C PRO A 463 34.66 -7.90 -10.18
N ALA A 464 35.70 -8.63 -10.60
CA ALA A 464 36.08 -9.90 -9.99
C ALA A 464 36.67 -9.74 -8.59
N GLU A 465 37.27 -8.58 -8.29
CA GLU A 465 37.88 -8.26 -6.99
C GLU A 465 37.02 -7.39 -6.07
N VAL A 466 35.90 -6.84 -6.57
CA VAL A 466 34.90 -6.17 -5.73
C VAL A 466 34.00 -7.18 -5.04
N TRP A 467 33.95 -7.11 -3.70
CA TRP A 467 33.04 -7.88 -2.85
C TRP A 467 31.66 -7.21 -2.73
N LEU A 468 30.64 -8.05 -2.67
CA LEU A 468 29.26 -7.71 -2.29
C LEU A 468 29.04 -7.98 -0.79
N TYR A 469 28.23 -7.14 -0.16
CA TYR A 469 27.93 -7.16 1.28
C TYR A 469 26.42 -7.26 1.54
N GLY A 470 25.72 -8.11 0.77
CA GLY A 470 24.27 -8.28 0.84
C GLY A 470 23.46 -7.25 0.04
N THR A 471 22.19 -7.09 0.42
CA THR A 471 21.15 -6.31 -0.30
C THR A 471 20.51 -5.18 0.53
N SER A 472 20.61 -5.22 1.86
CA SER A 472 20.14 -4.15 2.75
C SER A 472 21.32 -3.29 3.22
N PHE A 473 21.11 -1.98 3.24
CA PHE A 473 22.10 -1.04 3.76
C PHE A 473 21.96 -0.89 5.29
N ALA A 474 20.75 -1.05 5.84
CA ALA A 474 20.53 -1.16 7.28
C ALA A 474 21.31 -2.33 7.89
N ALA A 475 21.26 -3.53 7.28
CA ALA A 475 22.03 -4.69 7.76
C ALA A 475 23.56 -4.46 7.74
N LEU A 476 24.06 -3.67 6.78
CA LEU A 476 25.47 -3.28 6.74
C LEU A 476 25.82 -2.25 7.83
N LEU A 477 24.95 -1.26 8.06
CA LEU A 477 25.11 -0.29 9.14
C LEU A 477 25.07 -0.96 10.52
N GLU A 478 24.18 -1.92 10.74
CA GLU A 478 24.06 -2.71 11.96
C GLU A 478 25.38 -3.40 12.32
N VAL A 479 25.90 -4.22 11.40
CA VAL A 479 27.19 -4.92 11.60
C VAL A 479 28.35 -3.94 11.78
N ALA A 480 28.39 -2.85 11.00
CA ALA A 480 29.43 -1.84 11.14
C ALA A 480 29.40 -1.14 12.50
N LEU A 481 28.21 -0.80 13.02
CA LEU A 481 28.05 -0.13 14.31
C LEU A 481 28.43 -1.05 15.48
N ASP A 482 28.20 -2.35 15.37
CA ASP A 482 28.62 -3.33 16.38
C ASP A 482 30.11 -3.69 16.32
N ASN A 483 30.75 -3.58 15.15
CA ASN A 483 32.16 -3.99 14.94
C ASN A 483 33.10 -2.82 14.61
N GLY A 484 32.70 -1.58 14.92
CA GLY A 484 33.55 -0.38 14.77
C GLY A 484 33.95 -0.04 13.33
N GLY A 485 33.12 -0.39 12.36
CA GLY A 485 33.35 -0.20 10.92
C GLY A 485 33.90 -1.42 10.18
N ASP A 486 34.11 -2.56 10.85
CA ASP A 486 34.34 -3.84 10.17
C ASP A 486 33.02 -4.44 9.63
N ILE A 487 33.09 -4.94 8.40
CA ILE A 487 31.99 -5.54 7.64
C ILE A 487 32.44 -6.79 6.86
N GLU A 488 33.64 -7.33 7.08
CA GLU A 488 34.17 -8.48 6.31
C GLU A 488 33.27 -9.73 6.45
N SER A 489 32.54 -9.85 7.55
CA SER A 489 31.57 -10.93 7.83
C SER A 489 30.35 -10.96 6.89
N LEU A 490 30.03 -9.85 6.21
CA LEU A 490 28.88 -9.74 5.31
C LEU A 490 29.18 -10.15 3.86
N ARG A 491 30.41 -10.57 3.54
CA ARG A 491 30.83 -10.91 2.16
C ARG A 491 29.98 -12.03 1.55
N SER A 492 29.13 -11.68 0.58
CA SER A 492 28.10 -12.56 0.03
C SER A 492 28.35 -13.03 -1.41
N GLY A 493 29.36 -12.49 -2.10
CA GLY A 493 29.69 -12.82 -3.50
C GLY A 493 30.59 -11.77 -4.15
N ARG A 494 30.93 -11.94 -5.44
CA ARG A 494 31.68 -10.94 -6.22
C ARG A 494 30.75 -10.15 -7.14
N LEU A 495 31.11 -8.90 -7.45
CA LEU A 495 30.35 -8.06 -8.38
C LEU A 495 30.31 -8.65 -9.81
N SER A 496 31.35 -9.37 -10.22
CA SER A 496 31.38 -10.14 -11.47
C SER A 496 30.30 -11.21 -11.57
N ASP A 497 29.75 -11.71 -10.45
CA ASP A 497 28.66 -12.70 -10.46
C ASP A 497 27.31 -12.04 -10.77
N LEU A 498 27.08 -10.77 -10.39
CA LEU A 498 25.89 -10.00 -10.77
C LEU A 498 25.92 -9.54 -12.24
N LEU A 499 27.12 -9.22 -12.75
CA LEU A 499 27.33 -8.77 -14.12
C LEU A 499 27.17 -9.88 -15.17
N ARG A 500 27.13 -11.15 -14.77
CA ARG A 500 26.79 -12.25 -15.68
C ARG A 500 25.30 -12.18 -16.03
N PRO A 501 24.91 -12.39 -17.30
CA PRO A 501 23.53 -12.74 -17.60
C PRO A 501 23.23 -14.07 -16.89
N ARG A 502 22.07 -14.14 -16.22
CA ARG A 502 21.53 -15.43 -15.77
C ARG A 502 21.26 -16.31 -17.00
N PRO A 503 21.49 -17.63 -16.94
CA PRO A 503 20.97 -18.51 -17.98
C PRO A 503 19.45 -18.36 -18.06
N GLU A 504 18.92 -18.25 -19.27
CA GLU A 504 17.48 -18.27 -19.50
C GLU A 504 16.92 -19.61 -18.99
N HIS A 505 15.84 -19.57 -18.21
CA HIS A 505 15.16 -20.80 -17.80
C HIS A 505 14.45 -21.41 -19.02
N GLU A 506 14.92 -22.58 -19.46
CA GLU A 506 14.30 -23.34 -20.54
C GLU A 506 12.95 -23.92 -20.11
N GLY A 507 11.88 -23.60 -20.86
CA GLY A 507 10.64 -24.39 -20.96
C GLY A 507 9.52 -24.06 -19.98
#